data_AF-A0A9N9CJ48-F1
#
_entry.id   AF-A0A9N9CJ48-F1
#
_cell.length_a   1.000
_cell.length_b   1.000
_cell.length_c   1.000
_cell.angle_alpha   90.00
_cell.angle_beta   90.00
_cell.angle_gamma   90.00
#
_symmetry.space_group_name_H-M   'P 1'
#
loop_
_entity.id
_entity.type
_entity.pdbx_description
1 polymer ?
#
loop_
_entity_poly.entity_id
_entity_poly.type
_entity_poly.pdbx_seq_one_letter_code
_entity_poly.pdbx_strand_id
1 'polypeptide(L)'
;MCSRFFWTRRLLGRHNAGVLNSHIRPLISSNHRSSSCFYSPRIYFHARNYSTTNNLTEGVERVSPLLTRLKSDVKHALRNKDQVKLNVVRGILSDVTYATKSESSTSSSKPQIGSFDQDIYPIINRAIKRRRESIDQFSRAGRTDLVENEKLELEILQSYLPQQMSEQEIEVEVTNVIQKIGIKGGTENLGKVMKELNLDIGRAPKNIVAQVAKRILASKN
;
A
#
# COMPACT_ATOMS: atom_id res chain seq x y z
N MET A 1 50.75 29.82 17.73
CA MET A 1 51.73 28.95 18.42
C MET A 1 51.16 28.62 19.81
N CYS A 2 51.37 27.38 20.27
CA CYS A 2 50.75 26.71 21.45
C CYS A 2 49.26 26.33 21.29
N SER A 3 48.74 25.18 21.71
CA SER A 3 49.27 23.87 22.12
C SER A 3 48.05 22.93 22.33
N ARG A 4 48.06 21.77 21.65
CA ARG A 4 47.98 20.43 22.27
C ARG A 4 46.82 20.17 23.28
N PHE A 5 45.84 19.35 22.90
CA PHE A 5 45.41 18.22 23.76
C PHE A 5 44.86 17.08 22.90
N PHE A 6 45.36 15.89 23.21
CA PHE A 6 45.28 14.62 22.51
C PHE A 6 44.76 13.66 23.58
N TRP A 7 43.77 12.82 23.30
CA TRP A 7 43.91 11.36 23.43
C TRP A 7 42.58 10.62 23.20
N THR A 8 42.64 9.82 22.16
CA THR A 8 41.93 8.57 21.86
C THR A 8 41.87 7.58 23.03
N ARG A 9 40.79 6.79 23.15
CA ARG A 9 40.91 5.31 23.17
C ARG A 9 39.59 4.58 22.94
N ARG A 10 39.67 3.68 21.96
CA ARG A 10 38.73 2.63 21.54
C ARG A 10 39.30 1.29 21.99
N LEU A 11 38.47 0.24 22.04
CA LEU A 11 38.76 -1.20 22.30
C LEU A 11 38.65 -1.58 23.80
N LEU A 12 38.09 -2.68 24.29
CA LEU A 12 37.53 -3.97 23.80
C LEU A 12 36.32 -4.31 24.73
N GLY A 13 35.41 -5.24 24.49
CA GLY A 13 35.60 -6.67 24.27
C GLY A 13 34.36 -7.40 24.80
N ARG A 14 33.99 -8.49 24.12
CA ARG A 14 32.77 -9.28 24.31
C ARG A 14 33.21 -10.69 24.68
N HIS A 15 32.80 -11.25 25.82
CA HIS A 15 32.83 -12.70 26.08
C HIS A 15 31.96 -13.11 27.30
N ASN A 16 31.21 -14.20 27.10
CA ASN A 16 30.80 -15.29 28.01
C ASN A 16 30.16 -15.02 29.37
N ALA A 17 28.98 -15.62 29.60
CA ALA A 17 28.82 -16.89 30.32
C ALA A 17 27.37 -17.06 30.83
N GLY A 18 26.78 -18.24 30.62
CA GLY A 18 25.56 -18.66 31.31
C GLY A 18 25.88 -19.35 32.63
N VAL A 19 24.95 -19.30 33.60
CA VAL A 19 24.90 -20.19 34.78
C VAL A 19 23.44 -20.34 35.25
N LEU A 20 23.00 -21.59 35.41
CA LEU A 20 21.80 -22.04 36.13
C LEU A 20 21.90 -21.73 37.63
N ASN A 21 20.80 -21.46 38.34
CA ASN A 21 20.51 -22.22 39.57
C ASN A 21 19.09 -22.06 40.17
N SER A 22 18.57 -23.21 40.61
CA SER A 22 17.79 -23.53 41.83
C SER A 22 16.69 -22.57 42.34
N HIS A 23 15.42 -22.98 42.39
CA HIS A 23 14.80 -23.66 43.55
C HIS A 23 14.96 -22.92 44.88
N ILE A 24 13.87 -22.33 45.38
CA ILE A 24 13.38 -22.36 46.78
C ILE A 24 11.91 -21.89 46.75
N ARG A 25 11.00 -22.77 47.18
CA ARG A 25 9.67 -22.41 47.69
C ARG A 25 9.77 -22.28 49.22
N PRO A 26 8.90 -21.48 49.84
CA PRO A 26 8.24 -21.99 51.04
C PRO A 26 6.71 -21.84 51.01
N LEU A 27 6.08 -22.84 51.60
CA LEU A 27 4.66 -22.95 51.95
C LEU A 27 4.45 -22.48 53.39
N ILE A 28 3.49 -21.57 53.64
CA ILE A 28 2.79 -21.35 54.92
C ILE A 28 1.38 -20.88 54.53
N SER A 29 0.33 -21.71 54.57
CA SER A 29 -0.51 -22.20 55.68
C SER A 29 -1.39 -21.16 56.38
N SER A 30 -2.70 -21.41 56.21
CA SER A 30 -3.85 -21.22 57.13
C SER A 30 -4.37 -19.82 57.51
N ASN A 31 -5.52 -19.49 56.88
CA ASN A 31 -6.82 -19.14 57.48
C ASN A 31 -6.87 -18.22 58.72
N HIS A 32 -7.47 -17.02 58.53
CA HIS A 32 -8.63 -16.63 59.33
C HIS A 32 -9.58 -15.72 58.55
N ARG A 33 -10.87 -15.99 58.74
CA ARG A 33 -12.05 -15.41 58.09
C ARG A 33 -12.51 -14.15 58.85
N SER A 34 -13.24 -13.31 58.10
CA SER A 34 -14.15 -12.22 58.48
C SER A 34 -13.56 -10.93 59.02
N SER A 35 -13.69 -9.83 58.27
CA SER A 35 -14.88 -8.96 58.36
C SER A 35 -14.64 -7.69 57.54
N SER A 36 -15.43 -7.55 56.48
CA SER A 36 -15.99 -6.29 55.97
C SER A 36 -15.37 -4.98 56.47
N CYS A 37 -14.48 -4.41 55.65
CA CYS A 37 -14.39 -2.98 55.43
C CYS A 37 -14.11 -2.79 53.94
N PHE A 38 -15.18 -2.63 53.15
CA PHE A 38 -15.10 -2.13 51.79
C PHE A 38 -14.60 -0.68 51.86
N TYR A 39 -13.29 -0.49 51.97
CA TYR A 39 -12.67 0.80 51.68
C TYR A 39 -12.56 0.87 50.16
N SER A 40 -13.67 1.24 49.48
CA SER A 40 -13.59 1.65 48.09
C SER A 40 -12.72 2.90 48.06
N PRO A 41 -11.51 2.88 47.48
CA PRO A 41 -10.84 4.12 47.15
C PRO A 41 -11.77 4.79 46.15
N ARG A 42 -12.36 5.92 46.54
CA ARG A 42 -13.08 6.80 45.65
C ARG A 42 -12.07 7.22 44.58
N ILE A 43 -11.98 6.43 43.51
CA ILE A 43 -11.24 6.80 42.31
C ILE A 43 -11.94 8.07 41.87
N TYR A 44 -11.32 9.20 42.20
CA TYR A 44 -11.61 10.44 41.53
C TYR A 44 -11.33 10.15 40.06
N PHE A 45 -12.40 9.83 39.32
CA PHE A 45 -12.45 10.10 37.91
C PHE A 45 -12.25 11.61 37.82
N HIS A 46 -10.99 12.04 37.72
CA HIS A 46 -10.71 13.27 37.03
C HIS A 46 -11.30 13.06 35.64
N ALA A 47 -12.50 13.61 35.46
CA ALA A 47 -13.02 13.94 34.16
C ALA A 47 -11.92 14.77 33.51
N ARG A 48 -11.06 14.11 32.73
CA ARG A 48 -10.32 14.79 31.70
C ARG A 48 -11.42 15.32 30.80
N ASN A 49 -11.69 16.61 30.96
CA ASN A 49 -12.41 17.38 29.97
C ASN A 49 -11.58 17.21 28.70
N TYR A 50 -11.95 16.22 27.88
CA TYR A 50 -11.59 16.22 26.48
C TYR A 50 -12.36 17.38 25.88
N SER A 51 -11.79 18.58 26.05
CA SER A 51 -12.11 19.71 25.20
C SER A 51 -11.82 19.22 23.80
N THR A 52 -12.88 18.79 23.11
CA THR A 52 -12.79 18.49 21.70
C THR A 52 -12.88 19.85 21.04
N THR A 53 -11.80 20.63 21.13
CA THR A 53 -11.56 21.67 20.14
C THR A 53 -11.40 20.89 18.85
N ASN A 54 -12.50 20.78 18.10
CA ASN A 54 -12.45 20.42 16.70
C ASN A 54 -11.57 21.49 16.04
N ASN A 55 -10.26 21.26 16.06
CA ASN A 55 -9.27 21.90 15.21
C ASN A 55 -9.58 21.45 13.78
N LEU A 56 -10.65 22.00 13.22
CA LEU A 56 -10.78 22.18 11.80
C LEU A 56 -9.67 23.20 11.45
N THR A 57 -8.70 22.76 10.65
CA THR A 57 -7.54 23.51 10.13
C THR A 57 -6.23 23.46 10.92
N GLU A 58 -5.67 22.27 11.16
CA GLU A 58 -4.21 22.08 11.20
C GLU A 58 -3.85 20.85 10.35
N GLY A 59 -3.19 21.07 9.20
CA GLY A 59 -2.66 20.02 8.33
C GLY A 59 -3.70 19.31 7.46
N VAL A 60 -4.14 19.94 6.36
CA VAL A 60 -4.82 19.18 5.30
C VAL A 60 -3.76 18.32 4.60
N GLU A 61 -3.55 17.11 5.11
CA GLU A 61 -2.89 16.03 4.35
C GLU A 61 -3.58 16.01 2.98
N ARG A 62 -2.83 16.21 1.90
CA ARG A 62 -3.39 16.18 0.55
C ARG A 62 -3.86 14.75 0.31
N VAL A 63 -5.15 14.50 0.49
CA VAL A 63 -5.80 13.20 0.24
C VAL A 63 -6.36 13.23 -1.18
N SER A 64 -6.05 12.21 -1.97
CA SER A 64 -6.58 12.07 -3.31
C SER A 64 -8.12 11.88 -3.35
N PRO A 65 -8.82 12.40 -4.37
CA PRO A 65 -10.26 12.18 -4.56
C PRO A 65 -10.64 10.70 -4.60
N LEU A 66 -9.84 9.86 -5.26
CA LEU A 66 -10.07 8.41 -5.34
C LEU A 66 -9.97 7.74 -3.97
N LEU A 67 -8.98 8.10 -3.16
CA LEU A 67 -8.84 7.55 -1.81
C LEU A 67 -10.04 7.93 -0.93
N THR A 68 -10.55 9.14 -1.10
CA THR A 68 -11.76 9.61 -0.41
C THR A 68 -12.98 8.79 -0.83
N ARG A 69 -13.14 8.53 -2.14
CA ARG A 69 -14.20 7.67 -2.71
C ARG A 69 -14.11 6.24 -2.18
N LEU A 70 -12.91 5.65 -2.12
CA LEU A 70 -12.71 4.31 -1.56
C LEU A 70 -13.13 4.25 -0.08
N LYS A 71 -12.75 5.26 0.72
CA LYS A 71 -13.16 5.35 2.14
C LYS A 71 -14.67 5.53 2.31
N SER A 72 -15.33 6.32 1.47
CA SER A 72 -16.80 6.45 1.51
C SER A 72 -17.48 5.15 1.10
N ASP A 73 -16.97 4.46 0.09
CA ASP A 73 -17.55 3.22 -0.42
C ASP A 73 -17.49 2.08 0.59
N VAL A 74 -16.50 2.03 1.48
CA VAL A 74 -16.52 1.11 2.64
C VAL A 74 -17.76 1.34 3.51
N LYS A 75 -18.10 2.62 3.80
CA LYS A 75 -19.28 2.95 4.61
C LYS A 75 -20.56 2.58 3.89
N HIS A 76 -20.64 2.83 2.58
CA HIS A 76 -21.80 2.44 1.77
C HIS A 76 -21.96 0.92 1.68
N ALA A 77 -20.88 0.17 1.46
CA ALA A 77 -20.91 -1.28 1.38
C ALA A 77 -21.34 -1.92 2.71
N LEU A 78 -20.90 -1.36 3.85
CA LEU A 78 -21.37 -1.77 5.18
C LEU A 78 -22.88 -1.53 5.37
N ARG A 79 -23.40 -0.39 4.92
CA ARG A 79 -24.82 -0.06 5.02
C ARG A 79 -25.69 -0.96 4.12
N ASN A 80 -25.20 -1.24 2.92
CA ASN A 80 -25.90 -2.05 1.92
C ASN A 80 -25.68 -3.56 2.11
N LYS A 81 -24.86 -3.97 3.09
CA LYS A 81 -24.45 -5.37 3.34
C LYS A 81 -23.84 -6.07 2.11
N ASP A 82 -23.19 -5.28 1.24
CA ASP A 82 -22.50 -5.80 0.06
C ASP A 82 -21.10 -6.30 0.48
N GLN A 83 -21.04 -7.60 0.81
CA GLN A 83 -19.82 -8.22 1.30
C GLN A 83 -18.71 -8.28 0.24
N VAL A 84 -19.07 -8.46 -1.03
CA VAL A 84 -18.10 -8.59 -2.14
C VAL A 84 -17.38 -7.26 -2.33
N LYS A 85 -18.14 -6.16 -2.51
CA LYS A 85 -17.58 -4.82 -2.64
C LYS A 85 -16.78 -4.41 -1.40
N LEU A 86 -17.27 -4.76 -0.22
CA LEU A 86 -16.59 -4.45 1.02
C LEU A 86 -15.21 -5.10 1.12
N ASN A 87 -15.10 -6.37 0.76
CA ASN A 87 -13.84 -7.11 0.77
C ASN A 87 -12.84 -6.52 -0.23
N VAL A 88 -13.29 -6.26 -1.45
CA VAL A 88 -12.48 -5.67 -2.52
C VAL A 88 -11.94 -4.30 -2.12
N VAL A 89 -12.81 -3.38 -1.69
CA VAL A 89 -12.43 -2.01 -1.36
C VAL A 89 -11.48 -1.97 -0.15
N ARG A 90 -11.70 -2.81 0.87
CA ARG A 90 -10.76 -2.93 2.00
C ARG A 90 -9.41 -3.47 1.57
N GLY A 91 -9.38 -4.47 0.68
CA GLY A 91 -8.15 -5.00 0.12
C GLY A 91 -7.32 -3.90 -0.55
N ILE A 92 -7.95 -3.05 -1.38
CA ILE A 92 -7.27 -1.92 -2.01
C ILE A 92 -6.72 -0.94 -0.96
N LEU A 93 -7.52 -0.58 0.05
CA LEU A 93 -7.07 0.34 1.11
C LEU A 93 -5.89 -0.23 1.91
N SER A 94 -5.88 -1.54 2.17
CA SER A 94 -4.76 -2.24 2.79
C SER A 94 -3.52 -2.20 1.90
N ASP A 95 -3.66 -2.46 0.60
CA ASP A 95 -2.55 -2.40 -0.36
C ASP A 95 -1.99 -0.98 -0.49
N VAL A 96 -2.83 0.05 -0.48
CA VAL A 96 -2.42 1.48 -0.43
C VAL A 96 -1.63 1.76 0.85
N THR A 97 -2.12 1.31 2.01
CA THR A 97 -1.45 1.49 3.30
C THR A 97 -0.12 0.74 3.39
N TYR A 98 -0.02 -0.42 2.73
CA TYR A 98 1.22 -1.16 2.64
C TYR A 98 2.23 -0.43 1.75
N ALA A 99 1.77 0.09 0.61
CA ALA A 99 2.59 0.85 -0.31
C ALA A 99 3.17 2.12 0.36
N THR A 100 2.35 2.89 1.09
CA THR A 100 2.80 4.09 1.82
C THR A 100 3.91 3.77 2.83
N LYS A 101 3.74 2.71 3.61
CA LYS A 101 4.75 2.26 4.60
C LYS A 101 6.05 1.83 3.93
N SER A 102 5.96 1.12 2.80
CA SER A 102 7.15 0.66 2.07
C SER A 102 7.98 1.82 1.51
N GLU A 103 7.36 2.87 0.98
CA GLU A 103 8.11 4.02 0.43
C GLU A 103 8.64 4.99 1.50
N SER A 104 7.91 5.16 2.61
CA SER A 104 8.35 5.99 3.74
C SER A 104 9.68 5.52 4.36
N SER A 105 10.04 4.25 4.15
CA SER A 105 11.30 3.67 4.63
C SER A 105 12.50 3.98 3.72
N THR A 106 12.28 4.47 2.49
CA THR A 106 13.32 4.55 1.44
C THR A 106 13.66 5.98 1.00
N SER A 107 12.77 6.96 1.17
CA SER A 107 13.06 8.34 0.75
C SER A 107 12.16 9.37 1.42
N SER A 108 12.74 10.31 2.16
CA SER A 108 12.07 11.40 2.89
C SER A 108 11.60 12.57 2.01
N SER A 109 11.71 12.48 0.68
CA SER A 109 11.49 13.61 -0.24
C SER A 109 10.34 13.41 -1.24
N LYS A 110 9.69 12.24 -1.26
CA LYS A 110 8.61 11.93 -2.21
C LYS A 110 7.24 12.21 -1.57
N PRO A 111 6.25 12.74 -2.32
CA PRO A 111 4.88 12.82 -1.82
C PRO A 111 4.40 11.46 -1.33
N GLN A 112 3.67 11.44 -0.22
CA GLN A 112 3.13 10.20 0.33
C GLN A 112 2.14 9.57 -0.66
N ILE A 113 2.26 8.26 -0.88
CA ILE A 113 1.31 7.52 -1.73
C ILE A 113 -0.13 7.80 -1.27
N GLY A 114 -1.01 8.08 -2.22
CA GLY A 114 -2.40 8.43 -1.95
C GLY A 114 -2.65 9.93 -1.89
N SER A 115 -1.62 10.76 -2.10
CA SER A 115 -1.78 12.18 -2.37
C SER A 115 -2.34 12.47 -3.76
N PHE A 116 -2.04 11.64 -4.75
CA PHE A 116 -2.60 11.74 -6.10
C PHE A 116 -3.27 10.43 -6.53
N ASP A 117 -4.30 10.54 -7.38
CA ASP A 117 -5.00 9.35 -7.92
C ASP A 117 -4.04 8.46 -8.73
N GLN A 118 -3.03 9.06 -9.36
CA GLN A 118 -2.00 8.38 -10.14
C GLN A 118 -1.18 7.37 -9.33
N ASP A 119 -1.06 7.55 -8.01
CA ASP A 119 -0.33 6.62 -7.13
C ASP A 119 -1.17 5.38 -6.80
N ILE A 120 -2.50 5.50 -6.87
CA ILE A 120 -3.45 4.43 -6.51
C ILE A 120 -3.77 3.55 -7.73
N TYR A 121 -3.82 4.12 -8.93
CA TYR A 121 -4.03 3.37 -10.16
C TYR A 121 -3.10 2.15 -10.36
N PRO A 122 -1.77 2.22 -10.13
CA PRO A 122 -0.91 1.05 -10.26
C PRO A 122 -1.24 -0.06 -9.25
N ILE A 123 -1.75 0.29 -8.07
CA ILE A 123 -2.18 -0.66 -7.04
C ILE A 123 -3.45 -1.39 -7.49
N ILE A 124 -4.45 -0.64 -7.99
CA ILE A 124 -5.68 -1.22 -8.54
C ILE A 124 -5.36 -2.11 -9.75
N ASN A 125 -4.50 -1.66 -10.66
CA ASN A 125 -4.07 -2.46 -11.81
C ASN A 125 -3.39 -3.77 -11.40
N ARG A 126 -2.60 -3.76 -10.31
CA ARG A 126 -2.02 -4.98 -9.75
C ARG A 126 -3.09 -5.93 -9.21
N ALA A 127 -4.11 -5.40 -8.52
CA ALA A 127 -5.24 -6.19 -8.04
C ALA A 127 -6.04 -6.81 -9.20
N ILE A 128 -6.31 -6.06 -10.27
CA ILE A 128 -6.98 -6.57 -11.48
C ILE A 128 -6.17 -7.69 -12.11
N LYS A 129 -4.84 -7.53 -12.23
CA LYS A 129 -3.96 -8.57 -12.77
C LYS A 129 -4.07 -9.87 -11.96
N ARG A 130 -4.01 -9.78 -10.63
CA ARG A 130 -4.17 -10.95 -9.74
C ARG A 130 -5.51 -11.65 -9.97
N ARG A 131 -6.60 -10.91 -10.16
CA ARG A 131 -7.94 -11.51 -10.42
C ARG A 131 -8.02 -12.18 -11.77
N ARG A 132 -7.43 -11.59 -12.82
CA ARG A 132 -7.34 -12.24 -14.14
C ARG A 132 -6.56 -13.55 -14.07
N GLU A 133 -5.46 -13.57 -13.33
CA GLU A 133 -4.66 -14.79 -13.11
C GLU A 133 -5.45 -15.83 -12.31
N SER A 134 -6.16 -15.44 -11.25
CA SER A 134 -7.06 -16.33 -10.50
C SER A 134 -8.19 -16.91 -11.37
N ILE A 135 -8.83 -16.08 -12.20
CA ILE A 135 -9.90 -16.50 -13.12
C ILE A 135 -9.39 -17.59 -14.07
N ASP A 136 -8.23 -17.36 -14.70
CA ASP A 136 -7.63 -18.34 -15.61
C ASP A 136 -7.28 -19.65 -14.87
N GLN A 137 -6.70 -19.55 -13.66
CA GLN A 137 -6.39 -20.74 -12.84
C GLN A 137 -7.65 -21.52 -12.42
N PHE A 138 -8.70 -20.85 -11.96
CA PHE A 138 -9.95 -21.50 -11.56
C PHE A 138 -10.74 -22.05 -12.74
N SER A 139 -10.69 -21.37 -13.89
CA SER A 139 -11.28 -21.85 -15.14
C SER A 139 -10.60 -23.14 -15.60
N ARG A 140 -9.26 -23.20 -15.55
CA ARG A 140 -8.50 -24.42 -15.86
C ARG A 140 -8.79 -25.55 -14.89
N ALA A 141 -9.08 -25.24 -13.63
CA ALA A 141 -9.46 -26.20 -12.60
C ALA A 141 -10.95 -26.62 -12.65
N GLY A 142 -11.75 -26.09 -13.59
CA GLY A 142 -13.17 -26.41 -13.73
C GLY A 142 -14.07 -25.89 -12.61
N ARG A 143 -13.59 -24.93 -11.79
CA ARG A 143 -14.38 -24.35 -10.68
C ARG A 143 -15.08 -23.07 -11.11
N THR A 144 -16.23 -23.22 -11.75
CA THR A 144 -17.04 -22.09 -12.26
C THR A 144 -17.51 -21.15 -11.16
N ASP A 145 -17.86 -21.67 -9.98
CA ASP A 145 -18.35 -20.85 -8.86
C ASP A 145 -17.31 -19.81 -8.41
N LEU A 146 -16.03 -20.19 -8.40
CA LEU A 146 -14.94 -19.28 -8.03
C LEU A 146 -14.63 -18.29 -9.16
N VAL A 147 -14.78 -18.73 -10.42
CA VAL A 147 -14.62 -17.85 -11.59
C VAL A 147 -15.65 -16.73 -11.57
N GLU A 148 -16.91 -17.04 -11.27
CA GLU A 148 -17.97 -16.03 -11.18
C GLU A 148 -17.71 -15.02 -10.07
N ASN A 149 -17.30 -15.49 -8.89
CA ASN A 149 -16.93 -14.61 -7.78
C ASN A 149 -15.76 -13.67 -8.14
N GLU A 150 -14.70 -14.18 -8.75
CA GLU A 150 -13.55 -13.36 -9.17
C GLU A 150 -13.90 -12.39 -10.30
N LYS A 151 -14.82 -12.75 -11.21
CA LYS A 151 -15.34 -11.84 -12.24
C LYS A 151 -16.09 -10.67 -11.62
N LEU A 152 -16.93 -10.91 -10.61
CA LEU A 152 -17.63 -9.85 -9.87
C LEU A 152 -16.64 -8.91 -9.18
N GLU A 153 -15.61 -9.44 -8.52
CA GLU A 153 -14.56 -8.60 -7.92
C GLU A 153 -13.81 -7.77 -8.98
N LEU A 154 -13.53 -8.36 -10.14
CA LEU A 154 -12.85 -7.70 -11.25
C LEU A 154 -13.66 -6.53 -11.79
N GLU A 155 -14.97 -6.69 -11.98
CA GLU A 155 -15.87 -5.62 -12.43
C GLU A 155 -15.89 -4.45 -11.44
N ILE A 156 -15.96 -4.75 -10.13
CA ILE A 156 -15.89 -3.72 -9.08
C ILE A 156 -14.57 -2.95 -9.16
N LEU A 157 -13.44 -3.63 -9.33
CA LEU A 157 -12.14 -2.99 -9.48
C LEU A 157 -12.06 -2.10 -10.72
N GLN A 158 -12.63 -2.53 -11.85
CA GLN A 158 -12.65 -1.75 -13.08
C GLN A 158 -13.45 -0.46 -12.95
N SER A 159 -14.51 -0.44 -12.12
CA SER A 159 -15.32 0.76 -11.87
C SER A 159 -14.57 1.92 -11.16
N TYR A 160 -13.39 1.65 -10.61
CA TYR A 160 -12.53 2.64 -9.96
C TYR A 160 -11.44 3.19 -10.88
N LEU A 161 -11.25 2.60 -12.06
CA LEU A 161 -10.31 3.09 -13.06
C LEU A 161 -11.04 3.95 -14.10
N PRO A 162 -10.36 4.96 -14.69
CA PRO A 162 -10.85 5.58 -15.90
C PRO A 162 -10.88 4.55 -17.03
N GLN A 163 -11.67 4.83 -18.07
CA GLN A 163 -11.73 3.99 -19.27
C GLN A 163 -10.31 3.69 -19.78
N GLN A 164 -9.95 2.41 -19.82
CA GLN A 164 -8.65 1.96 -20.27
C GLN A 164 -8.57 2.10 -21.78
N MET A 165 -7.41 2.53 -22.27
CA MET A 165 -7.13 2.56 -23.71
C MET A 165 -6.97 1.13 -24.22
N SER A 166 -7.46 0.88 -25.43
CA SER A 166 -7.25 -0.39 -26.11
C SER A 166 -5.76 -0.58 -26.46
N GLU A 167 -5.33 -1.83 -26.68
CA GLU A 167 -3.94 -2.10 -27.07
C GLU A 167 -3.61 -1.42 -28.40
N GLN A 168 -4.57 -1.34 -29.33
CA GLN A 168 -4.42 -0.65 -30.61
C GLN A 168 -4.23 0.86 -30.44
N GLU A 169 -4.98 1.51 -29.55
CA GLU A 169 -4.80 2.94 -29.27
C GLU A 169 -3.43 3.23 -28.67
N ILE A 170 -2.94 2.35 -27.79
CA ILE A 170 -1.59 2.44 -27.22
C ILE A 170 -0.55 2.28 -28.34
N GLU A 171 -0.74 1.35 -29.28
CA GLU A 171 0.15 1.16 -30.43
C GLU A 171 0.23 2.41 -31.31
N VAL A 172 -0.91 3.06 -31.58
CA VAL A 172 -0.98 4.31 -32.35
C VAL A 172 -0.24 5.44 -31.64
N GLU A 173 -0.46 5.64 -30.33
CA GLU A 173 0.24 6.69 -29.58
C GLU A 173 1.75 6.45 -29.52
N VAL A 174 2.16 5.20 -29.30
CA VAL A 174 3.59 4.85 -29.26
C VAL A 174 4.25 5.05 -30.62
N THR A 175 3.60 4.65 -31.71
CA THR A 175 4.13 4.87 -33.07
C THR A 175 4.23 6.35 -33.41
N ASN A 176 3.25 7.17 -33.02
CA ASN A 176 3.30 8.63 -33.16
C ASN A 176 4.50 9.24 -32.42
N VAL A 177 4.75 8.80 -31.17
CA VAL A 177 5.90 9.27 -30.39
C VAL A 177 7.23 8.85 -31.03
N ILE A 178 7.34 7.62 -31.52
CA ILE A 178 8.54 7.13 -32.21
C ILE A 178 8.83 7.99 -33.46
N GLN A 179 7.78 8.32 -34.23
CA GLN A 179 7.91 9.19 -35.40
C GLN A 179 8.33 10.61 -35.02
N LYS A 180 7.74 11.20 -33.97
CA LYS A 180 8.09 12.54 -33.48
C LYS A 180 9.56 12.66 -33.06
N ILE A 181 10.11 11.63 -32.43
CA ILE A 181 11.52 11.61 -31.98
C ILE A 181 12.47 11.19 -33.12
N GLY A 182 11.95 10.66 -34.23
CA GLY A 182 12.75 10.24 -35.39
C GLY A 182 13.59 8.98 -35.14
N ILE A 183 13.12 8.08 -34.26
CA ILE A 183 13.86 6.86 -33.90
C ILE A 183 13.59 5.77 -34.94
N LYS A 184 14.66 5.18 -35.49
CA LYS A 184 14.56 4.18 -36.56
C LYS A 184 14.23 2.77 -36.08
N GLY A 185 14.50 2.45 -34.82
CA GLY A 185 14.32 1.13 -34.21
C GLY A 185 15.13 1.00 -32.92
N GLY A 186 15.25 -0.21 -32.40
CA GLY A 186 16.19 -0.52 -31.32
C GLY A 186 15.59 -0.49 -29.91
N THR A 187 15.76 -1.60 -29.19
CA THR A 187 15.29 -1.74 -27.80
C THR A 187 16.00 -0.82 -26.82
N GLU A 188 17.19 -0.33 -27.18
CA GLU A 188 17.96 0.67 -26.44
C GLU A 188 17.23 2.03 -26.35
N ASN A 189 16.33 2.30 -27.29
CA ASN A 189 15.57 3.55 -27.35
C ASN A 189 14.27 3.50 -26.54
N LEU A 190 13.92 2.36 -25.93
CA LEU A 190 12.71 2.20 -25.13
C LEU A 190 12.60 3.26 -24.02
N GLY A 191 13.71 3.53 -23.33
CA GLY A 191 13.73 4.53 -22.25
C GLY A 191 13.42 5.95 -22.74
N LYS A 192 13.85 6.31 -23.96
CA LYS A 192 13.56 7.62 -24.57
C LYS A 192 12.09 7.72 -24.96
N VAL A 193 11.54 6.68 -25.61
CA VAL A 193 10.12 6.63 -26.00
C VAL A 193 9.22 6.74 -24.78
N MET A 194 9.51 5.97 -23.72
CA MET A 194 8.73 6.01 -22.47
C MET A 194 8.81 7.36 -21.73
N LYS A 195 9.88 8.14 -21.95
CA LYS A 195 10.05 9.46 -21.33
C LYS A 195 9.20 10.54 -22.03
N GLU A 196 9.11 10.47 -23.36
CA GLU A 196 8.30 11.40 -24.16
C GLU A 196 6.81 11.03 -24.15
N LEU A 197 6.51 9.76 -23.91
CA LEU A 197 5.15 9.23 -23.85
C LEU A 197 4.47 9.68 -22.53
N ASN A 198 3.78 10.80 -22.59
CA ASN A 198 2.99 11.34 -21.48
C ASN A 198 1.57 10.76 -21.48
N LEU A 199 1.45 9.48 -21.12
CA LEU A 199 0.14 8.82 -20.94
C LEU A 199 -0.26 8.77 -19.47
N ASP A 200 -1.56 8.99 -19.21
CA ASP A 200 -2.14 8.81 -17.90
C ASP A 200 -2.02 7.35 -17.45
N ILE A 201 -1.35 7.14 -16.32
CA ILE A 201 -1.09 5.80 -15.73
C ILE A 201 -2.40 5.06 -15.41
N GLY A 202 -3.50 5.81 -15.20
CA GLY A 202 -4.84 5.26 -15.00
C GLY A 202 -5.46 4.67 -16.26
N ARG A 203 -5.17 5.25 -17.43
CA ARG A 203 -5.71 4.83 -18.73
C ARG A 203 -4.86 3.75 -19.39
N ALA A 204 -3.54 3.82 -19.21
CA ALA A 204 -2.60 2.89 -19.77
C ALA A 204 -1.59 2.43 -18.69
N PRO A 205 -1.66 1.16 -18.24
CA PRO A 205 -0.71 0.66 -17.25
C PRO A 205 0.69 0.57 -17.87
N LYS A 206 1.69 1.12 -17.16
CA LYS A 206 3.09 1.22 -17.62
C LYS A 206 3.67 -0.10 -18.16
N ASN A 207 3.27 -1.23 -17.58
CA ASN A 207 3.73 -2.55 -18.00
C ASN A 207 3.26 -2.90 -19.42
N ILE A 208 1.99 -2.62 -19.76
CA ILE A 208 1.44 -2.90 -21.10
C ILE A 208 2.08 -1.95 -22.12
N VAL A 209 2.17 -0.66 -21.77
CA VAL A 209 2.81 0.35 -22.63
C VAL A 209 4.25 -0.04 -22.95
N ALA A 210 5.02 -0.48 -21.95
CA ALA A 210 6.40 -0.91 -22.16
C ALA A 210 6.50 -2.18 -23.04
N GLN A 211 5.57 -3.13 -22.90
CA GLN A 211 5.52 -4.33 -23.74
C GLN A 211 5.20 -3.99 -25.19
N VAL A 212 4.20 -3.13 -25.42
CA VAL A 212 3.80 -2.66 -26.75
C VAL A 212 4.93 -1.88 -27.41
N ALA A 213 5.54 -0.92 -26.70
CA ALA A 213 6.67 -0.16 -27.21
C ALA A 213 7.86 -1.04 -27.56
N LYS A 214 8.16 -2.04 -26.72
CA LYS A 214 9.21 -3.04 -27.02
C LYS A 214 8.88 -3.84 -28.28
N ARG A 215 7.63 -4.27 -28.46
CA ARG A 215 7.17 -5.00 -29.66
C ARG A 215 7.36 -4.17 -30.93
N ILE A 216 6.95 -2.90 -30.91
CA ILE A 216 7.07 -1.98 -32.05
C ILE A 216 8.53 -1.66 -32.39
N LEU A 217 9.36 -1.43 -31.37
CA LEU A 217 10.78 -1.14 -31.58
C LEU A 217 11.55 -2.37 -32.09
N ALA A 218 11.17 -3.58 -31.66
CA ALA A 218 11.76 -4.82 -32.13
C ALA A 218 11.39 -5.16 -33.58
N SER A 219 10.17 -4.80 -34.03
CA SER A 219 9.74 -5.04 -35.43
C SER A 219 10.33 -4.05 -36.43
N LYS A 220 10.86 -2.91 -35.97
CA LYS A 220 11.50 -1.87 -36.79
C LYS A 220 13.02 -2.07 -36.98
N ASN A 221 13.60 -3.11 -36.39
CA ASN A 221 15.01 -3.45 -36.55
C ASN A 221 15.32 -4.14 -37.88
#